data_AF-A0A6B3FJS2-F1
#
_entry.id   AF-A0A6B3FJS2-F1
#
_cell.length_a   1.000
_cell.length_b   1.000
_cell.length_c   1.000
_cell.angle_alpha   90.00
_cell.angle_beta   90.00
_cell.angle_gamma   90.00
#
_symmetry.space_group_name_H-M   'P 1'
#
loop_
_entity.id
_entity.type
_entity.pdbx_description
1 polymer ?
#
loop_
_entity_poly.entity_id
_entity_poly.type
_entity_poly.pdbx_seq_one_letter_code
_entity_poly.pdbx_strand_id
1 'polypeptide(L)'
;MSDPTRKPLRSFRRSSALGALALTAALAATLFLSPPDTAQGAPPAREAAPQGQTSLRAADPSVLRVGSTYVGVQSTGGGIAVRQASSTDGLATAPARQVWADSRGRGEVWAPEIVMDGGRYYIYFTAGVGAAHRMFVISSASPDSG
;
A
#
# COMPACT_ATOMS: atom_id res chain seq x y z
N MET A 1 -15.27 -69.95 -59.82
CA MET A 1 -16.19 -69.25 -58.89
C MET A 1 -15.33 -68.36 -58.02
N SER A 2 -15.47 -67.05 -58.17
CA SER A 2 -14.58 -66.02 -57.64
C SER A 2 -14.50 -66.02 -56.11
N ASP A 3 -13.31 -65.85 -55.55
CA ASP A 3 -13.12 -65.15 -54.27
C ASP A 3 -11.70 -64.54 -54.21
N PRO A 4 -11.53 -63.21 -54.04
CA PRO A 4 -10.29 -62.52 -54.34
C PRO A 4 -9.39 -62.32 -53.12
N THR A 5 -8.08 -62.45 -53.33
CA THR A 5 -7.01 -61.65 -52.69
C THR A 5 -6.95 -61.58 -51.15
N ARG A 6 -6.08 -62.40 -50.53
CA ARG A 6 -5.37 -61.98 -49.30
C ARG A 6 -4.11 -61.20 -49.68
N LYS A 7 -4.10 -59.89 -49.42
CA LYS A 7 -2.92 -59.01 -49.52
C LYS A 7 -1.89 -59.36 -48.43
N PRO A 8 -0.58 -59.17 -48.67
CA PRO A 8 0.47 -59.56 -47.73
C PRO A 8 0.55 -58.61 -46.53
N LEU A 9 0.95 -59.16 -45.38
CA LEU A 9 1.32 -58.40 -44.19
C LEU A 9 2.46 -57.44 -44.52
N ARG A 10 2.21 -56.13 -44.42
CA ARG A 10 3.27 -55.13 -44.46
C ARG A 10 3.98 -55.09 -43.11
N SER A 11 5.26 -55.37 -43.12
CA SER A 11 6.17 -55.14 -41.99
C SER A 11 6.27 -53.64 -41.73
N PHE A 12 5.96 -53.24 -40.49
CA PHE A 12 6.29 -51.89 -40.02
C PHE A 12 7.76 -51.89 -39.60
N ARG A 13 8.60 -51.24 -40.41
CA ARG A 13 9.98 -50.93 -40.04
C ARG A 13 9.98 -49.88 -38.93
N ARG A 14 10.77 -50.19 -37.89
CA ARG A 14 11.16 -49.32 -36.78
C ARG A 14 11.93 -48.11 -37.31
N SER A 15 11.51 -46.89 -36.97
CA SER A 15 12.42 -45.73 -36.97
C SER A 15 11.72 -44.47 -36.45
N SER A 16 11.61 -44.32 -35.13
CA SER A 16 11.27 -43.03 -34.48
C SER A 16 11.88 -42.91 -33.08
N ALA A 17 13.18 -43.20 -32.92
CA ALA A 17 13.87 -43.00 -31.64
C ALA A 17 14.93 -41.90 -31.67
N LEU A 18 15.32 -41.39 -32.84
CA LEU A 18 16.43 -40.44 -32.99
C LEU A 18 15.99 -38.96 -33.05
N GLY A 19 14.71 -38.67 -33.36
CA GLY A 19 14.22 -37.28 -33.43
C GLY A 19 13.95 -36.63 -32.07
N ALA A 20 13.64 -37.43 -31.05
CA ALA A 20 13.26 -36.92 -29.72
C ALA A 20 14.46 -36.50 -28.85
N LEU A 21 15.68 -36.97 -29.17
CA LEU A 21 16.87 -36.70 -28.36
C LEU A 21 17.60 -35.40 -28.75
N ALA A 22 17.44 -34.92 -29.99
CA ALA A 22 18.10 -33.70 -30.45
C ALA A 22 17.38 -32.43 -30.00
N LEU A 23 16.05 -32.47 -29.84
CA LEU A 23 15.25 -31.30 -29.44
C LEU A 23 15.32 -31.03 -27.92
N THR A 24 15.56 -32.05 -27.10
CA THR A 24 15.71 -31.92 -25.64
C THR A 24 17.09 -31.38 -25.24
N ALA A 25 18.15 -31.70 -26.00
CA ALA A 25 19.48 -31.18 -25.73
C ALA A 25 19.59 -29.66 -26.01
N ALA A 26 18.92 -29.16 -27.06
CA ALA A 26 18.93 -27.74 -27.40
C ALA A 26 18.15 -26.87 -26.39
N LEU A 27 17.06 -27.39 -25.80
CA LEU A 27 16.28 -26.68 -24.79
C LEU A 27 16.96 -26.68 -23.40
N ALA A 28 17.76 -27.70 -23.11
CA ALA A 28 18.53 -27.77 -21.86
C ALA A 28 19.67 -26.74 -21.84
N ALA A 29 20.33 -26.47 -22.98
CA ALA A 29 21.46 -25.54 -23.04
C ALA A 29 21.07 -24.06 -22.81
N THR A 30 19.81 -23.68 -23.09
CA THR A 30 19.32 -22.30 -22.84
C THR A 30 18.87 -22.06 -21.40
N LEU A 31 18.70 -23.12 -20.59
CA LEU A 31 18.25 -23.01 -19.20
C LEU A 31 19.41 -22.83 -18.19
N PHE A 32 20.66 -23.05 -18.60
CA PHE A 32 21.83 -22.95 -17.70
C PHE A 32 22.70 -21.71 -17.95
N LEU A 33 22.30 -20.82 -18.87
CA LEU A 33 23.03 -19.58 -19.19
C LEU A 33 22.31 -18.32 -18.67
N SER A 34 21.52 -18.44 -17.60
CA SER A 34 21.09 -17.27 -16.85
C SER A 34 22.33 -16.72 -16.11
N PRO A 35 22.74 -15.45 -16.35
CA PRO A 35 23.75 -14.84 -15.50
C PRO A 35 23.28 -14.92 -14.04
N PRO A 36 24.18 -15.04 -13.05
CA PRO A 36 23.79 -14.95 -11.67
C PRO A 36 23.05 -13.62 -11.51
N ASP A 37 21.80 -13.72 -11.06
CA ASP A 37 21.03 -12.57 -10.63
C ASP A 37 21.85 -11.94 -9.51
N THR A 38 22.60 -10.89 -9.84
CA THR A 38 23.33 -10.13 -8.82
C THR A 38 22.23 -9.56 -7.97
N ALA A 39 21.95 -10.20 -6.84
CA ALA A 39 21.04 -9.69 -5.84
C ALA A 39 21.53 -8.27 -5.52
N GLN A 40 20.89 -7.27 -6.12
CA GLN A 40 21.12 -5.88 -5.78
C GLN A 40 20.73 -5.80 -4.32
N GLY A 41 21.74 -5.77 -3.45
CA GLY A 41 21.55 -5.65 -2.02
C GLY A 41 20.56 -4.54 -1.78
N ALA A 42 19.56 -4.80 -0.94
CA ALA A 42 18.54 -3.82 -0.60
C ALA A 42 19.24 -2.49 -0.32
N PRO A 43 18.77 -1.37 -0.90
CA PRO A 43 19.38 -0.07 -0.63
C PRO A 43 19.49 0.09 0.88
N PRO A 44 20.61 0.64 1.39
CA PRO A 44 20.79 0.79 2.83
C PRO A 44 19.56 1.48 3.40
N ALA A 45 19.02 0.93 4.49
CA ALA A 45 17.87 1.51 5.16
C ALA A 45 18.18 2.99 5.42
N ARG A 46 17.39 3.88 4.81
CA ARG A 46 17.61 5.31 4.96
C ARG A 46 17.37 5.64 6.42
N GLU A 47 18.43 6.03 7.12
CA GLU A 47 18.32 6.47 8.50
C GLU A 47 17.36 7.67 8.54
N ALA A 48 16.30 7.55 9.35
CA ALA A 48 15.29 8.58 9.45
C ALA A 48 15.90 9.79 10.16
N ALA A 49 16.21 10.84 9.40
CA ALA A 49 16.61 12.11 9.99
C ALA A 49 15.38 12.75 10.67
N PRO A 50 15.50 13.21 11.94
CA PRO A 50 14.43 13.96 12.60
C PRO A 50 13.99 15.15 11.74
N GLN A 51 12.68 15.30 11.54
CA GLN A 51 12.12 16.42 10.75
C GLN A 51 11.90 17.70 11.59
N GLY A 52 11.90 17.56 12.92
CA GLY A 52 11.74 18.64 13.89
C GLY A 52 11.28 18.09 15.24
N GLN A 53 11.16 18.96 16.24
CA GLN A 53 10.67 18.65 17.58
C GLN A 53 9.55 19.63 17.92
N THR A 54 8.36 19.34 17.39
CA THR A 54 7.23 20.25 17.46
C THR A 54 6.83 20.56 18.91
N SER A 55 6.53 21.82 19.20
CA SER A 55 5.99 22.26 20.50
C SER A 55 4.46 22.21 20.54
N LEU A 56 3.84 21.58 19.53
CA LEU A 56 2.39 21.42 19.43
C LEU A 56 1.85 20.71 20.67
N ARG A 57 0.97 21.41 21.40
CA ARG A 57 0.26 20.84 22.56
C ARG A 57 -1.00 20.14 22.09
N ALA A 58 -0.86 18.87 21.73
CA ALA A 58 -1.96 17.99 21.37
C ALA A 58 -1.69 16.58 21.91
N ALA A 59 -2.75 15.87 22.29
CA ALA A 59 -2.68 14.44 22.56
C ALA A 59 -2.82 13.68 21.23
N ASP A 60 -2.01 12.64 21.06
CA ASP A 60 -2.03 11.73 19.92
C ASP A 60 -2.10 12.42 18.54
N PRO A 61 -1.25 13.44 18.25
CA PRO A 61 -1.28 14.10 16.96
C PRO A 61 -0.79 13.16 15.86
N SER A 62 -1.40 13.25 14.68
CA SER A 62 -0.92 12.61 13.46
C SER A 62 -0.53 13.67 12.44
N VAL A 63 0.52 13.41 11.66
CA VAL A 63 1.04 14.34 10.65
C VAL A 63 1.28 13.61 9.34
N LEU A 64 0.70 14.12 8.26
CA LEU A 64 0.96 13.68 6.88
C LEU A 64 1.71 14.78 6.12
N ARG A 65 2.75 14.41 5.38
CA ARG A 65 3.43 15.33 4.46
C ARG A 65 2.81 15.25 3.07
N VAL A 66 2.25 16.36 2.59
CA VAL A 66 1.63 16.51 1.27
C VAL A 66 2.44 17.54 0.46
N GLY A 67 3.22 17.07 -0.51
CA GLY A 67 4.17 17.94 -1.22
C GLY A 67 5.20 18.55 -0.26
N SER A 68 5.22 19.87 -0.15
CA SER A 68 6.06 20.63 0.79
C SER A 68 5.35 21.00 2.10
N THR A 69 4.07 20.64 2.25
CA THR A 69 3.25 21.00 3.42
C THR A 69 3.14 19.83 4.38
N TYR A 70 3.31 20.10 5.66
CA TYR A 70 2.93 19.21 6.75
C TYR A 70 1.49 19.51 7.16
N VAL A 71 0.68 18.46 7.23
CA VAL A 71 -0.73 18.50 7.59
C VAL A 71 -0.89 17.76 8.91
N GLY A 72 -1.10 18.51 9.99
CA GLY A 72 -1.27 17.95 11.33
C GLY A 72 -2.75 17.84 11.70
N VAL A 73 -3.16 16.70 12.25
CA VAL A 73 -4.51 16.49 12.79
C VAL A 73 -4.46 16.22 14.28
N GLN A 74 -5.47 16.71 14.99
CA GLN A 74 -5.58 16.61 16.43
C GLN A 74 -7.04 16.61 16.88
N SER A 75 -7.33 15.92 17.98
CA SER A 75 -8.61 16.07 18.67
C SER A 75 -8.74 17.48 19.26
N THR A 76 -9.96 17.98 19.29
CA THR A 76 -10.36 19.21 20.00
C THR A 76 -11.50 18.88 20.97
N GLY A 77 -12.05 19.90 21.65
CA GLY A 77 -13.19 19.74 22.54
C GLY A 77 -14.46 19.31 21.78
N GLY A 78 -14.59 18.00 21.52
CA GLY A 78 -15.71 17.38 20.79
C GLY A 78 -15.54 17.32 19.27
N GLY A 79 -14.32 17.43 18.74
CA GLY A 79 -14.11 17.46 17.29
C GLY A 79 -12.69 17.14 16.86
N ILE A 80 -12.43 17.40 15.58
CA ILE A 80 -11.13 17.22 14.93
C ILE A 80 -10.75 18.53 14.25
N ALA A 81 -9.51 18.95 14.47
CA ALA A 81 -8.93 20.09 13.77
C ALA A 81 -7.71 19.69 12.95
N VAL A 82 -7.51 20.41 11.84
CA VAL A 82 -6.35 20.31 10.97
C VAL A 82 -5.53 21.61 11.05
N ARG A 83 -4.21 21.50 10.99
CA ARG A 83 -3.24 22.58 10.83
C ARG A 83 -2.35 22.30 9.62
N GLN A 84 -1.90 23.35 8.94
CA GLN A 84 -0.95 23.24 7.84
C GLN A 84 0.26 24.15 8.07
N ALA A 85 1.45 23.62 7.84
CA ALA A 85 2.70 24.37 7.96
C ALA A 85 3.76 23.84 6.99
N SER A 86 4.78 24.64 6.69
CA SER A 86 5.93 24.21 5.86
C SER A 86 6.96 23.37 6.63
N SER A 87 6.82 23.24 7.95
CA SER A 87 7.66 22.42 8.82
C SER A 87 6.82 21.77 9.93
N THR A 88 7.33 20.70 10.54
CA THR A 88 6.69 20.07 11.70
C THR A 88 6.62 21.00 12.91
N ASP A 89 7.63 21.85 13.10
CA ASP A 89 7.67 22.82 14.20
C ASP A 89 6.64 23.94 13.99
N GLY A 90 6.44 24.38 12.73
CA GLY A 90 5.45 25.40 12.38
C GLY A 90 4.00 24.98 12.68
N LEU A 91 3.71 23.68 12.78
CA LEU A 91 2.38 23.18 13.17
C LEU A 91 1.95 23.68 14.55
N ALA A 92 2.89 23.96 15.46
CA ALA A 92 2.58 24.40 16.81
C ALA A 92 1.85 25.76 16.85
N THR A 93 2.10 26.63 15.87
CA THR A 93 1.54 27.99 15.79
C THR A 93 0.61 28.21 14.60
N ALA A 94 0.60 27.29 13.63
CA ALA A 94 -0.31 27.35 12.48
C ALA A 94 -1.78 27.38 12.93
N PRO A 95 -2.67 28.15 12.28
CA PRO A 95 -4.09 28.19 12.64
C PRO A 95 -4.75 26.80 12.62
N ALA A 96 -5.54 26.49 13.65
CA ALA A 96 -6.35 25.29 13.69
C ALA A 96 -7.69 25.52 13.00
N ARG A 97 -8.00 24.67 12.01
CA ARG A 97 -9.31 24.63 11.35
C ARG A 97 -10.06 23.40 11.82
N GLN A 98 -11.22 23.59 12.43
CA GLN A 98 -12.11 22.46 12.74
C GLN A 98 -12.69 21.90 11.43
N VAL A 99 -12.46 20.61 11.19
CA VAL A 99 -12.91 19.91 9.97
C VAL A 99 -14.04 18.94 10.24
N TRP A 100 -14.22 18.55 11.50
CA TRP A 100 -15.34 17.75 11.95
C TRP A 100 -15.69 18.07 13.40
N ALA A 101 -16.97 17.96 13.73
CA ALA A 101 -17.49 18.13 15.08
C ALA A 101 -18.52 17.04 15.36
N ASP A 102 -18.56 16.59 16.61
CA ASP A 102 -19.57 15.65 17.06
C ASP A 102 -20.94 16.33 17.21
N SER A 103 -21.71 16.31 16.12
CA SER A 103 -23.07 16.84 16.09
C SER A 103 -24.13 15.88 16.65
N ARG A 104 -23.74 14.67 17.08
CA ARG A 104 -24.69 13.63 17.52
C ARG A 104 -24.50 13.21 18.98
N GLY A 105 -23.67 13.92 19.74
CA GLY A 105 -23.45 13.61 21.16
C GLY A 105 -22.88 12.21 21.39
N ARG A 106 -21.98 11.75 20.53
CA ARG A 106 -21.18 10.54 20.70
C ARG A 106 -20.29 10.61 21.94
N GLY A 107 -19.76 11.79 22.26
CA GLY A 107 -18.96 12.01 23.47
C GLY A 107 -17.50 12.34 23.18
N GLU A 108 -16.59 11.62 23.82
CA GLU A 108 -15.14 11.85 23.77
C GLU A 108 -14.62 11.53 22.36
N VAL A 109 -13.66 12.30 21.84
CA VAL A 109 -13.08 12.14 20.48
C VAL A 109 -11.58 11.97 20.59
N TRP A 110 -11.02 10.82 20.21
CA TRP A 110 -9.62 10.49 20.47
C TRP A 110 -8.83 10.03 19.25
N ALA A 111 -7.51 10.28 19.35
CA ALA A 111 -6.43 9.76 18.51
C ALA A 111 -6.72 9.79 17.00
N PRO A 112 -6.90 10.98 16.40
CA PRO A 112 -7.11 11.08 14.97
C PRO A 112 -5.82 10.77 14.20
N GLU A 113 -5.95 10.00 13.13
CA GLU A 113 -4.89 9.66 12.20
C GLU A 113 -5.26 10.06 10.78
N ILE A 114 -4.39 10.84 10.12
CA ILE A 114 -4.56 11.23 8.72
C ILE A 114 -3.74 10.34 7.80
N VAL A 115 -4.39 9.79 6.77
CA VAL A 115 -3.74 9.01 5.70
C VAL A 115 -4.23 9.48 4.34
N MET A 116 -3.44 9.18 3.30
CA MET A 116 -3.85 9.36 1.91
C MET A 116 -3.86 8.01 1.22
N ASP A 117 -4.99 7.70 0.57
CA ASP A 117 -5.16 6.50 -0.24
C ASP A 117 -5.93 6.86 -1.52
N GLY A 118 -5.42 6.42 -2.67
CA GLY A 118 -6.04 6.70 -3.97
C GLY A 118 -6.26 8.19 -4.29
N GLY A 119 -5.42 9.08 -3.77
CA GLY A 119 -5.57 10.54 -3.94
C GLY A 119 -6.67 11.17 -3.07
N ARG A 120 -7.25 10.40 -2.15
CA ARG A 120 -8.23 10.87 -1.15
C ARG A 120 -7.61 10.85 0.23
N TYR A 121 -7.97 11.83 1.05
CA TYR A 121 -7.54 11.92 2.44
C TYR A 121 -8.60 11.34 3.34
N TYR A 122 -8.16 10.59 4.35
CA TYR A 122 -9.02 10.00 5.36
C TYR A 122 -8.48 10.36 6.73
N ILE A 123 -9.38 10.75 7.62
CA ILE A 123 -9.06 10.91 9.04
C ILE A 123 -9.82 9.85 9.82
N TYR A 124 -9.09 8.87 10.34
CA TYR A 124 -9.61 7.84 11.23
C TYR A 124 -9.50 8.31 12.67
N PHE A 125 -10.49 8.02 13.50
CA PHE A 125 -10.49 8.43 14.90
C PHE A 125 -11.46 7.56 15.71
N THR A 126 -11.46 7.71 17.03
CA THR A 126 -12.49 7.11 17.87
C THR A 126 -13.43 8.15 18.44
N ALA A 127 -14.70 7.77 18.63
CA ALA A 127 -15.61 8.54 19.45
C ALA A 127 -16.54 7.66 20.29
N GLY A 128 -16.93 8.13 21.48
CA GLY A 128 -17.80 7.41 22.39
C GLY A 128 -17.61 7.81 23.85
N VAL A 129 -18.17 7.01 24.75
CA VAL A 129 -17.99 7.15 26.21
C VAL A 129 -17.61 5.80 26.79
N GLY A 130 -16.46 5.74 27.48
CA GLY A 130 -15.98 4.51 28.12
C GLY A 130 -15.90 3.31 27.15
N ALA A 131 -16.48 2.17 27.50
CA ALA A 131 -16.44 0.97 26.65
C ALA A 131 -17.25 1.10 25.33
N ALA A 132 -18.03 2.18 25.17
CA ALA A 132 -18.82 2.42 23.96
C ALA A 132 -18.03 3.15 22.85
N HIS A 133 -16.73 3.42 23.03
CA HIS A 133 -15.87 3.97 21.97
C HIS A 133 -15.87 3.11 20.70
N ARG A 134 -16.04 3.74 19.54
CA ARG A 134 -16.02 3.08 18.21
C ARG A 134 -15.13 3.86 17.25
N MET A 135 -14.61 3.17 16.25
CA MET A 135 -13.88 3.77 15.14
C MET A 135 -14.82 4.52 14.20
N PHE A 136 -14.38 5.68 13.73
CA PHE A 136 -15.03 6.51 12.73
C PHE A 136 -14.02 6.97 11.68
N VAL A 137 -14.53 7.39 10.53
CA VAL A 137 -13.74 7.98 9.45
C VAL A 137 -14.49 9.14 8.81
N ILE A 138 -13.77 10.21 8.49
CA ILE A 138 -14.17 11.27 7.56
C ILE A 138 -13.21 11.29 6.38
N SER A 139 -13.62 11.86 5.24
CA SER A 139 -12.78 11.87 4.05
C SER A 139 -13.05 13.06 3.14
N SER A 140 -11.99 13.56 2.52
CA SER A 140 -12.04 14.68 1.59
C SER A 140 -11.05 14.52 0.44
N ALA A 141 -11.34 15.22 -0.67
CA ALA A 141 -10.41 15.36 -1.78
C ALA A 141 -9.24 16.31 -1.46
N SER A 142 -9.38 17.14 -0.42
CA SER A 142 -8.34 18.09 0.04
C SER A 142 -7.86 17.71 1.44
N PRO A 143 -6.55 17.85 1.73
CA PRO A 143 -5.96 17.38 2.98
C PRO A 143 -6.41 18.13 4.24
N ASP A 144 -7.11 19.26 4.10
CA ASP A 144 -7.36 20.22 5.18
C ASP A 144 -8.85 20.51 5.46
N SER A 145 -9.74 19.66 4.95
CA SER A 145 -11.18 19.95 4.96
C SER A 145 -12.08 18.90 5.60
N GLY A 146 -11.54 17.73 6.00
CA GLY A 146 -12.28 16.68 6.70
C GLY A 146 -12.89 15.68 5.76
#